data_AF-A0A286ENQ6-F1
#
_entry.id   AF-A0A286ENQ6-F1
#
_cell.length_a   1.000
_cell.length_b   1.000
_cell.length_c   1.000
_cell.angle_alpha   90.00
_cell.angle_beta   90.00
_cell.angle_gamma   90.00
#
_symmetry.space_group_name_H-M   'P 1'
#
loop_
_entity.id
_entity.type
_entity.pdbx_description
1 polymer ?
#
loop_
_entity_poly.entity_id
_entity_poly.type
_entity_poly.pdbx_seq_one_letter_code
_entity_poly.pdbx_strand_id
1 'polypeptide(L)'
;MQFAADLREAVAAGEITVSVRLWQRPQVRVGGRYSVMGKAIEVTSVEFLPFSSITKTDVQRCGEVNREALRARAAHAGPVNDDTMVYRIGFRLA
;
A
#
# COMPACT_ATOMS: atom_id res chain seq x y z
N MET A 1 2.16 8.20 6.66
CA MET A 1 1.69 6.85 6.27
C MET A 1 1.68 5.97 7.51
N GLN A 2 0.65 5.14 7.72
CA GLN A 2 0.60 4.17 8.81
C GLN A 2 0.35 2.77 8.24
N PHE A 3 0.86 1.75 8.94
CA PHE A 3 0.70 0.35 8.59
C PHE A 3 0.05 -0.42 9.74
N ALA A 4 -0.76 -1.42 9.40
CA ALA A 4 -1.26 -2.40 10.35
C ALA A 4 -0.09 -3.10 11.04
N ALA A 5 -0.27 -3.44 12.32
CA ALA A 5 0.83 -3.87 13.19
C ALA A 5 1.60 -5.08 12.63
N ASP A 6 0.87 -6.03 12.04
CA ASP A 6 1.36 -7.23 11.38
C ASP A 6 2.29 -6.96 10.18
N LEU A 7 2.15 -5.81 9.50
CA LEU A 7 2.96 -5.48 8.32
C LEU A 7 4.20 -4.64 8.62
N ARG A 8 4.29 -4.05 9.82
CA ARG A 8 5.32 -3.05 10.14
C ARG A 8 6.73 -3.64 10.09
N GLU A 9 6.91 -4.88 10.54
CA GLU A 9 8.19 -5.57 10.52
C GLU A 9 8.63 -5.84 9.07
N ALA A 10 7.78 -6.45 8.25
CA ALA A 10 8.08 -6.73 6.83
C ALA A 10 8.32 -5.45 6.01
N VAL A 11 7.61 -4.34 6.30
CA VAL A 11 7.90 -3.02 5.71
C VAL A 11 9.27 -2.52 6.14
N ALA A 12 9.61 -2.62 7.43
CA ALA A 12 10.91 -2.22 7.96
C ALA A 12 12.05 -3.14 7.48
N ALA A 13 11.76 -4.37 7.08
CA ALA A 13 12.70 -5.29 6.42
C ALA A 13 12.86 -4.99 4.92
N GLY A 14 11.96 -4.20 4.32
CA GLY A 14 11.96 -3.90 2.89
C GLY A 14 11.34 -5.01 2.03
N GLU A 15 10.67 -5.98 2.65
CA GLU A 15 9.97 -7.08 1.98
C GLU A 15 8.65 -6.61 1.36
N ILE A 16 7.94 -5.73 2.07
CA ILE A 16 6.76 -5.04 1.56
C ILE A 16 7.21 -3.70 0.97
N THR A 17 6.87 -3.47 -0.30
CA THR A 17 7.29 -2.28 -1.07
C THR A 17 6.14 -1.59 -1.81
N VAL A 18 4.93 -2.12 -1.70
CA VAL A 18 3.72 -1.53 -2.26
C VAL A 18 2.63 -1.51 -1.18
N SER A 19 1.81 -0.47 -1.16
CA SER A 19 0.58 -0.42 -0.36
C SER A 19 -0.57 0.05 -1.23
N VAL A 20 -1.73 -0.59 -1.09
CA VAL A 20 -2.98 -0.17 -1.72
C VAL A 20 -3.89 0.44 -0.66
N ARG A 21 -4.42 1.64 -0.93
CA ARG A 21 -5.20 2.42 0.04
C ARG A 21 -6.44 3.02 -0.59
N LEU A 22 -7.60 2.80 0.03
CA LEU A 22 -8.81 3.56 -0.24
C LEU A 22 -8.76 4.88 0.55
N TRP A 23 -8.48 5.99 -0.14
CA TRP A 23 -8.47 7.33 0.44
C TRP A 23 -9.32 8.28 -0.40
N GLN A 24 -9.91 9.30 0.24
CA GLN A 24 -10.60 10.39 -0.47
C GLN A 24 -9.63 11.34 -1.22
N ARG A 25 -8.41 11.50 -0.69
CA ARG A 25 -7.35 12.33 -1.27
C ARG A 25 -5.98 11.73 -0.97
N PRO A 26 -4.93 12.05 -1.74
CA PRO A 26 -3.58 11.55 -1.45
C PRO A 26 -3.13 12.00 -0.06
N GLN A 27 -2.65 11.06 0.77
CA GLN A 27 -2.07 11.35 2.10
C GLN A 27 -0.53 11.33 2.09
N VAL A 28 0.06 11.01 0.93
CA VAL A 28 1.51 10.95 0.72
C VAL A 28 1.87 11.52 -0.64
N ARG A 29 3.15 11.82 -0.84
CA ARG A 29 3.72 12.31 -2.10
C ARG A 29 5.00 11.56 -2.45
N VAL A 30 5.31 11.45 -3.75
CA VAL A 30 6.59 10.93 -4.23
C VAL A 30 7.75 11.76 -3.64
N GLY A 31 8.82 11.08 -3.23
CA GLY A 31 9.96 11.65 -2.49
C GLY A 31 9.67 11.91 -1.00
N GLY A 32 8.42 11.73 -0.54
CA GLY A 32 8.08 11.86 0.88
C GLY A 32 8.66 10.72 1.71
N ARG A 33 9.24 11.06 2.87
CA ARG A 33 9.78 10.08 3.83
C ARG A 33 8.87 9.90 5.03
N TYR A 34 8.66 8.65 5.44
CA TYR A 34 7.76 8.29 6.54
C TYR A 34 8.38 7.24 7.46
N SER A 35 8.21 7.40 8.77
CA SER A 35 8.78 6.49 9.77
C SER A 35 7.94 5.21 9.93
N VAL A 36 8.60 4.06 9.99
CA VAL A 36 8.03 2.75 10.31
C VAL A 36 9.05 1.98 11.16
N MET A 37 8.69 1.62 12.40
CA MET A 37 9.55 0.87 13.34
C MET A 37 10.95 1.48 13.50
N GLY A 38 11.05 2.80 13.60
CA GLY A 38 12.34 3.50 13.76
C GLY A 38 13.18 3.60 12.47
N LYS A 39 12.74 2.99 11.36
CA LYS A 39 13.31 3.17 10.02
C LYS A 39 12.49 4.17 9.21
N ALA A 40 13.06 4.67 8.12
CA ALA A 40 12.35 5.52 7.16
C ALA A 40 12.11 4.77 5.86
N ILE A 41 10.93 4.98 5.28
CA ILE A 41 10.63 4.62 3.89
C ILE A 41 10.47 5.88 3.05
N GLU A 42 10.84 5.81 1.79
CA GLU A 42 10.65 6.86 0.79
C GLU A 42 9.61 6.41 -0.23
N VAL A 43 8.59 7.23 -0.47
CA VAL A 43 7.58 6.97 -1.49
C VAL A 43 8.16 7.22 -2.87
N THR A 44 8.06 6.22 -3.75
CA THR A 44 8.61 6.24 -5.11
C THR A 44 7.54 6.37 -6.18
N SER A 45 6.31 5.95 -5.92
CA SER A 45 5.17 6.16 -6.81
C SER A 45 3.86 6.35 -6.04
N VAL A 46 2.96 7.14 -6.61
CA VAL A 46 1.56 7.28 -6.16
C VAL A 46 0.68 7.28 -7.40
N GLU A 47 -0.08 6.21 -7.59
CA GLU A 47 -0.95 6.02 -8.76
C GLU A 47 -2.40 5.90 -8.30
N PHE A 48 -3.31 6.55 -9.01
CA PHE A 48 -4.75 6.47 -8.75
C PHE A 48 -5.42 5.67 -9.85
N LEU A 49 -5.87 4.46 -9.53
CA LEU A 49 -6.28 3.44 -10.50
C LEU A 49 -7.41 2.57 -9.93
N PRO A 50 -8.23 1.92 -10.79
CA PRO A 50 -9.24 0.99 -10.31
C PRO A 50 -8.58 -0.24 -9.69
N PHE A 51 -9.20 -0.82 -8.67
CA PHE A 51 -8.68 -2.00 -8.00
C PHE A 51 -8.46 -3.17 -8.97
N SER A 52 -9.25 -3.28 -10.04
CA SER A 52 -9.10 -4.21 -11.17
C SER A 52 -7.69 -4.21 -11.77
N SER A 53 -7.01 -3.06 -11.81
CA SER A 53 -5.65 -2.94 -12.36
C SER A 53 -4.54 -3.42 -11.41
N ILE A 54 -4.85 -3.77 -10.15
CA ILE A 54 -3.86 -4.32 -9.22
C ILE A 54 -3.41 -5.71 -9.69
N THR A 55 -2.11 -5.85 -9.92
CA THR A 55 -1.51 -7.07 -10.48
C THR A 55 -1.23 -8.12 -9.40
N LYS A 56 -0.99 -9.37 -9.80
CA LYS A 56 -0.50 -10.42 -8.88
C LYS A 56 0.82 -10.03 -8.22
N THR A 57 1.70 -9.36 -8.95
CA THR A 57 2.98 -8.85 -8.41
C THR A 57 2.75 -7.79 -7.34
N ASP A 58 1.75 -6.92 -7.51
CA ASP A 58 1.40 -5.94 -6.48
C ASP A 58 0.90 -6.61 -5.19
N VAL A 59 0.05 -7.62 -5.31
CA VAL A 59 -0.44 -8.41 -4.16
C VAL A 59 0.72 -9.00 -3.36
N GLN A 60 1.68 -9.62 -4.04
CA GLN A 60 2.89 -10.16 -3.40
C GLN A 60 3.72 -9.06 -2.72
N ARG A 61 3.92 -7.92 -3.40
CA ARG A 61 4.67 -6.77 -2.87
C ARG A 61 3.96 -6.02 -1.74
N CYS A 62 2.65 -6.25 -1.56
CA CYS A 62 1.87 -5.80 -0.42
C CYS A 62 1.99 -6.75 0.79
N GLY A 63 2.61 -7.92 0.63
CA GLY A 63 2.67 -8.96 1.67
C GLY A 63 1.37 -9.75 1.80
N GLU A 64 0.51 -9.75 0.78
CA GLU A 64 -0.79 -10.42 0.82
C GLU A 64 -0.75 -11.78 0.14
N VAL A 65 -1.53 -12.72 0.68
CA VAL A 65 -1.61 -14.09 0.16
C VAL A 65 -2.35 -14.16 -1.18
N ASN A 66 -3.34 -13.28 -1.37
CA ASN A 66 -4.13 -13.19 -2.59
C ASN A 66 -4.84 -11.82 -2.70
N ARG A 67 -5.47 -11.61 -3.86
CA ARG A 67 -6.15 -10.36 -4.20
C ARG A 67 -7.33 -10.03 -3.27
N GLU A 68 -8.03 -11.03 -2.75
CA GLU A 68 -9.17 -10.83 -1.85
C GLU A 68 -8.72 -10.44 -0.44
N ALA A 69 -7.60 -10.97 0.06
CA ALA A 69 -6.98 -10.52 1.29
C ALA A 69 -6.54 -9.04 1.18
N LEU A 70 -5.94 -8.67 0.05
CA LEU A 70 -5.61 -7.27 -0.26
C LEU A 70 -6.86 -6.37 -0.32
N ARG A 71 -7.95 -6.85 -0.94
CA ARG A 71 -9.23 -6.13 -1.03
C ARG A 71 -9.79 -5.86 0.36
N ALA A 72 -9.85 -6.88 1.22
CA ALA A 72 -10.30 -6.75 2.60
C ALA A 72 -9.46 -5.74 3.38
N ARG A 73 -8.14 -5.73 3.19
CA ARG A 73 -7.26 -4.75 3.84
C ARG A 73 -7.43 -3.33 3.29
N ALA A 74 -7.64 -3.19 1.98
CA ALA A 74 -7.88 -1.90 1.35
C ALA A 74 -9.22 -1.29 1.80
N ALA A 75 -10.20 -2.11 2.18
CA ALA A 75 -11.55 -1.72 2.58
C ALA A 75 -11.68 -1.07 3.98
N HIS A 76 -10.59 -0.52 4.54
CA HIS A 76 -10.59 0.16 5.84
C HIS A 76 -11.39 1.47 5.88
N ALA A 77 -11.78 2.01 4.73
CA ALA A 77 -12.56 3.24 4.59
C ALA A 77 -13.90 3.03 3.84
N GLY A 78 -14.30 1.78 3.59
CA GLY A 78 -15.49 1.43 2.81
C GLY A 78 -15.28 0.20 1.92
N PRO A 79 -16.34 -0.33 1.29
CA PRO A 79 -16.22 -1.49 0.41
C PRO A 79 -15.35 -1.21 -0.82
N VAL A 80 -14.60 -2.22 -1.27
CA VAL A 80 -13.74 -2.15 -2.46
C VAL A 80 -14.18 -3.22 -3.46
N ASN A 81 -14.78 -2.79 -4.56
CA ASN A 81 -15.05 -3.62 -5.74
C ASN A 81 -13.98 -3.40 -6.81
N ASP A 82 -14.06 -4.11 -7.93
CA ASP A 82 -13.04 -4.04 -8.98
C ASP A 82 -12.93 -2.65 -9.65
N ASP A 83 -14.02 -1.89 -9.74
CA ASP A 83 -14.01 -0.53 -10.30
C ASP A 83 -13.71 0.54 -9.25
N THR A 84 -13.53 0.16 -7.98
CA THR A 84 -13.23 1.11 -6.91
C THR A 84 -11.85 1.71 -7.12
N MET A 85 -11.80 3.03 -7.23
CA MET A 85 -10.55 3.76 -7.36
C MET A 85 -9.77 3.75 -6.05
N VAL A 86 -8.51 3.34 -6.12
CA VAL A 86 -7.60 3.23 -5.00
C VAL A 86 -6.26 3.91 -5.32
N TYR A 87 -5.51 4.25 -4.28
CA TYR A 87 -4.12 4.66 -4.42
C TYR A 87 -3.22 3.44 -4.31
N ARG A 88 -2.42 3.19 -5.36
CA ARG A 88 -1.28 2.28 -5.32
C ARG A 88 -0.04 3.11 -5.00
N ILE A 89 0.58 2.84 -3.86
CA ILE A 89 1.76 3.56 -3.37
C ILE A 89 2.95 2.62 -3.42
N GLY A 90 3.93 2.92 -4.29
CA GLY A 90 5.24 2.30 -4.27
C GLY A 90 6.17 3.01 -3.29
N PHE A 91 6.97 2.26 -2.56
CA PHE A 91 7.99 2.80 -1.65
C PHE A 91 9.17 1.84 -1.48
N ARG A 92 10.25 2.35 -0.90
CA ARG A 92 11.47 1.61 -0.55
C ARG A 92 12.01 2.08 0.79
N LEU A 93 12.88 1.30 1.43
CA LEU A 93 13.68 1.79 2.55
C LEU A 93 14.53 2.99 2.08
N ALA A 94 14.59 4.03 2.91
CA ALA A 94 15.33 5.27 2.66
C ALA A 94 16.76 5.20 3.22
#